data_AF-A0A7W7M8S2-F1
#
_entry.id   AF-A0A7W7M8S2-F1
#
_cell.length_a   1.000
_cell.length_b   1.000
_cell.length_c   1.000
_cell.angle_alpha   90.00
_cell.angle_beta   90.00
_cell.angle_gamma   90.00
#
_symmetry.space_group_name_H-M   'P 1'
#
loop_
_entity.id
_entity.type
_entity.pdbx_description
1 polymer ?
#
loop_
_entity_poly.entity_id
_entity_poly.type
_entity_poly.pdbx_seq_one_letter_code
_entity_poly.pdbx_strand_id
1 'polypeptide(L)'
;MEPKGLPDVASPTGDRIAALTAQLAEAHQELRRRLAALKDGRLGPDDLRSHCPAFCTALTTHHQGEDNGLFTALLRERPDLAPTITKLIQDHDLITHILTRIADLAEGNPAAHDRHPLATARPTGAAPVTPPATEPTGAPQIAMGVTAPTRAPRTAPGTADPTRAPEVAAGPSDRTRAPRTKDSSGAPEAIDPDAIRRELDGLTAIMESHFRYEERALHAALAAGVPDTGWSDPVLRLRPPG
;
A
#
# COMPACT_ATOMS: atom_id res chain seq x y z
N MET A 1 52.36 25.59 -19.27
CA MET A 1 52.04 24.17 -19.12
C MET A 1 50.78 24.11 -18.28
N GLU A 2 49.62 24.17 -18.94
CA GLU A 2 48.30 24.18 -18.30
C GLU A 2 48.07 22.84 -17.58
N PRO A 3 47.55 22.81 -16.35
CA PRO A 3 47.16 21.55 -15.71
C PRO A 3 45.94 20.98 -16.44
N LYS A 4 46.17 19.84 -17.09
CA LYS A 4 45.15 18.98 -17.70
C LYS A 4 44.16 18.53 -16.63
N GLY A 5 42.93 19.03 -16.71
CA GLY A 5 41.82 18.62 -15.84
C GLY A 5 41.68 17.10 -15.84
N LEU A 6 41.73 16.52 -14.66
CA LEU A 6 41.48 15.11 -14.42
C LEU A 6 39.97 14.84 -14.65
N PRO A 7 39.57 13.71 -15.25
CA PRO A 7 38.15 13.38 -15.41
C PRO A 7 37.45 13.38 -14.05
N ASP A 8 36.24 13.94 -14.02
CA ASP A 8 35.30 13.89 -12.91
C ASP A 8 35.05 12.42 -12.54
N VAL A 9 35.82 11.93 -11.58
CA VAL A 9 35.50 10.69 -10.87
C VAL A 9 34.19 10.97 -10.15
N ALA A 10 33.12 10.29 -10.56
CA ALA A 10 31.78 10.50 -10.05
C ALA A 10 31.82 10.78 -8.53
N SER A 11 31.39 11.98 -8.15
CA SER A 11 31.38 12.35 -6.74
C SER A 11 30.52 11.34 -5.98
N PRO A 12 30.89 10.89 -4.76
CA PRO A 12 30.11 9.91 -3.99
C PRO A 12 28.61 10.25 -3.86
N THR A 13 28.29 11.55 -3.87
CA THR A 13 26.94 12.11 -3.96
C THR A 13 26.21 11.75 -5.26
N GLY A 14 26.86 11.91 -6.42
CA GLY A 14 26.29 11.56 -7.73
C GLY A 14 26.01 10.07 -7.85
N ASP A 15 26.89 9.22 -7.29
CA ASP A 15 26.70 7.77 -7.27
C ASP A 15 25.48 7.36 -6.44
N ARG A 16 25.25 7.98 -5.27
CA ARG A 16 24.04 7.71 -4.46
C ARG A 16 22.76 8.13 -5.15
N ILE A 17 22.76 9.29 -5.82
CA ILE A 17 21.60 9.80 -6.56
C ILE A 17 21.27 8.89 -7.76
N ALA A 18 22.30 8.43 -8.49
CA ALA A 18 22.13 7.46 -9.56
C ALA A 18 21.59 6.12 -9.02
N ALA A 19 22.11 5.65 -7.88
CA ALA A 19 21.63 4.44 -7.21
C ALA A 19 20.16 4.56 -6.78
N LEU A 20 19.75 5.71 -6.24
CA LEU A 20 18.36 5.98 -5.86
C LEU A 20 17.42 5.89 -7.07
N THR A 21 17.77 6.55 -8.17
CA THR A 21 16.97 6.55 -9.40
C THR A 21 16.86 5.14 -9.99
N ALA A 22 17.96 4.37 -9.96
CA ALA A 22 17.98 2.99 -10.42
C ALA A 22 17.12 2.06 -9.55
N GLN A 23 17.19 2.20 -8.22
CA GLN A 23 16.37 1.41 -7.29
C GLN A 23 14.88 1.64 -7.49
N LEU A 24 14.48 2.90 -7.68
CA LEU A 24 13.10 3.24 -7.98
C LEU A 24 12.61 2.58 -9.28
N ALA A 25 13.39 2.73 -10.36
CA ALA A 25 13.06 2.12 -11.63
C ALA A 25 12.97 0.58 -11.54
N GLU A 26 13.84 -0.07 -10.76
CA GLU A 26 13.79 -1.52 -10.52
C GLU A 26 12.52 -1.92 -9.75
N ALA A 27 12.16 -1.18 -8.69
CA ALA A 27 10.93 -1.39 -7.94
C ALA A 27 9.69 -1.28 -8.85
N HIS A 28 9.63 -0.25 -9.70
CA HIS A 28 8.53 -0.09 -10.65
C HIS A 28 8.47 -1.21 -11.69
N GLN A 29 9.61 -1.68 -12.19
CA GLN A 29 9.65 -2.79 -13.12
C GLN A 29 9.13 -4.08 -12.48
N GLU A 30 9.44 -4.33 -11.22
CA GLU A 30 8.90 -5.46 -10.47
C GLU A 30 7.39 -5.36 -10.28
N LEU A 31 6.88 -4.19 -9.92
CA LEU A 31 5.45 -3.95 -9.78
C LEU A 31 4.70 -4.12 -11.10
N ARG A 32 5.28 -3.63 -12.21
CA ARG A 32 4.75 -3.86 -13.57
C ARG A 32 4.67 -5.34 -13.91
N ARG A 33 5.72 -6.13 -13.61
CA ARG A 33 5.73 -7.58 -13.83
C ARG A 33 4.62 -8.29 -13.04
N ARG A 34 4.49 -7.98 -11.74
CA ARG A 34 3.45 -8.56 -10.88
C ARG A 34 2.05 -8.22 -11.36
N LEU A 35 1.80 -6.96 -11.73
CA LEU A 35 0.50 -6.53 -12.26
C LEU A 35 0.17 -7.23 -13.58
N ALA A 36 1.14 -7.38 -14.47
CA ALA A 36 0.96 -8.13 -15.72
C ALA A 36 0.61 -9.61 -15.46
N ALA A 37 1.23 -10.25 -14.48
CA ALA A 37 0.94 -11.63 -14.09
C ALA A 37 -0.46 -11.79 -13.49
N LEU A 38 -0.95 -10.81 -12.72
CA LEU A 38 -2.32 -10.84 -12.20
C LEU A 38 -3.37 -10.69 -13.33
N LYS A 39 -3.05 -9.90 -14.35
CA LYS A 39 -3.96 -9.61 -15.47
C LYS A 39 -4.04 -10.72 -16.52
N ASP A 40 -2.99 -11.52 -16.68
CA ASP A 40 -2.86 -12.45 -17.81
C ASP A 40 -3.95 -13.54 -17.92
N GLY A 41 -4.81 -13.66 -16.91
CA GLY A 41 -5.96 -14.56 -16.90
C GLY A 41 -5.60 -16.03 -16.64
N ARG A 42 -4.32 -16.34 -16.37
CA ARG A 42 -3.84 -17.70 -16.11
C ARG A 42 -4.05 -18.14 -14.67
N LEU A 43 -4.17 -17.20 -13.73
CA LEU A 43 -4.40 -17.48 -12.33
C LEU A 43 -5.84 -17.94 -12.08
N GLY A 44 -5.98 -19.01 -11.31
CA GLY A 44 -7.28 -19.47 -10.81
C GLY A 44 -7.80 -18.59 -9.67
N PRO A 45 -9.04 -18.82 -9.20
CA PRO A 45 -9.62 -18.07 -8.09
C PRO A 45 -8.76 -18.09 -6.81
N ASP A 46 -8.29 -19.26 -6.38
CA ASP A 46 -7.49 -19.37 -5.14
C ASP A 46 -6.14 -18.65 -5.24
N ASP A 47 -5.53 -18.66 -6.42
CA ASP A 47 -4.33 -17.89 -6.69
C ASP A 47 -4.61 -16.39 -6.64
N LEU A 48 -5.68 -15.91 -7.28
CA LEU A 48 -6.06 -14.48 -7.23
C LEU A 48 -6.32 -14.01 -5.80
N ARG A 49 -7.02 -14.82 -4.99
CA ARG A 49 -7.27 -14.54 -3.56
C ARG A 49 -5.98 -14.37 -2.76
N SER A 50 -4.91 -15.05 -3.15
CA SER A 50 -3.61 -14.96 -2.48
C SER A 50 -2.73 -13.84 -3.04
N HIS A 51 -2.67 -13.71 -4.36
CA HIS A 51 -1.72 -12.81 -5.03
C HIS A 51 -2.21 -11.36 -5.11
N CYS A 52 -3.53 -11.12 -5.22
CA CYS A 52 -4.08 -9.76 -5.27
C CYS A 52 -3.82 -8.98 -3.97
N PRO A 53 -4.15 -9.49 -2.76
CA PRO A 53 -3.85 -8.78 -1.52
C PRO A 53 -2.34 -8.54 -1.34
N ALA A 54 -1.50 -9.54 -1.65
CA ALA A 54 -0.05 -9.40 -1.56
C ALA A 54 0.49 -8.29 -2.47
N PHE A 55 -0.01 -8.18 -3.70
CA PHE A 55 0.32 -7.09 -4.60
C PHE A 55 -0.20 -5.74 -4.10
N CYS A 56 -1.46 -5.67 -3.64
CA CYS A 56 -2.04 -4.43 -3.10
C CYS A 56 -1.24 -3.91 -1.90
N THR A 57 -0.85 -4.80 -0.98
CA THR A 57 0.03 -4.43 0.15
C THR A 57 1.38 -3.92 -0.34
N ALA A 58 2.03 -4.64 -1.26
CA ALA A 58 3.35 -4.24 -1.77
C ALA A 58 3.32 -2.86 -2.43
N LEU A 59 2.32 -2.59 -3.28
CA LEU A 59 2.20 -1.31 -3.98
C LEU A 59 1.83 -0.16 -3.02
N THR A 60 0.93 -0.39 -2.06
CA THR A 60 0.63 0.61 -1.03
C THR A 60 1.85 0.94 -0.18
N THR A 61 2.64 -0.05 0.23
CA THR A 61 3.88 0.17 0.99
C THR A 61 4.92 0.92 0.17
N HIS A 62 5.03 0.63 -1.12
CA HIS A 62 5.90 1.35 -2.06
C HIS A 62 5.55 2.84 -2.10
N HIS A 63 4.30 3.21 -2.43
CA HIS A 63 3.88 4.61 -2.48
C HIS A 63 3.99 5.33 -1.13
N GLN A 64 3.67 4.66 -0.03
CA GLN A 64 3.84 5.23 1.31
C GLN A 64 5.32 5.52 1.64
N GLY A 65 6.24 4.69 1.14
CA GLY A 65 7.68 4.91 1.27
C GLY A 65 8.14 6.15 0.51
N GLU A 66 7.54 6.41 -0.65
CA GLU A 66 7.81 7.60 -1.45
C GLU A 66 7.24 8.86 -0.78
N ASP A 67 5.96 8.85 -0.42
CA ASP A 67 5.26 9.99 0.17
C ASP A 67 5.93 10.46 1.48
N ASN A 68 6.14 9.51 2.39
CA ASN A 68 6.62 9.81 3.74
C ASN A 68 8.15 9.89 3.82
N GLY A 69 8.85 9.33 2.83
CA GLY A 69 10.31 9.25 2.79
C GLY A 69 10.89 10.13 1.70
N LEU A 70 10.92 9.61 0.47
CA LEU A 70 11.60 10.22 -0.66
C LEU A 70 11.10 11.64 -0.97
N PHE A 71 9.80 11.83 -1.16
CA PHE A 71 9.21 13.11 -1.52
C PHE A 71 9.36 14.14 -0.40
N THR A 72 9.20 13.71 0.85
CA THR A 72 9.43 14.56 2.02
C THR A 72 10.88 15.06 2.07
N ALA A 73 11.85 14.20 1.81
CA ALA A 73 13.26 14.60 1.74
C ALA A 73 13.53 15.53 0.55
N LEU A 74 13.00 15.20 -0.62
CA LEU A 74 13.20 15.96 -1.84
C LEU A 74 12.61 17.38 -1.76
N LEU A 75 11.45 17.56 -1.13
CA LEU A 75 10.84 18.88 -0.92
C LEU A 75 11.67 19.80 -0.02
N ARG A 76 12.46 19.24 0.92
CA ARG A 76 13.34 20.05 1.77
C ARG A 76 14.50 20.65 0.98
N GLU A 77 15.03 19.89 0.04
CA GLU A 77 16.17 20.31 -0.79
C GLU A 77 15.72 21.08 -2.04
N ARG A 78 14.54 20.75 -2.59
CA ARG A 78 13.98 21.32 -3.82
C ARG A 78 12.50 21.71 -3.66
N PRO A 79 12.21 22.81 -2.94
CA PRO A 79 10.84 23.28 -2.74
C PRO A 79 10.12 23.62 -4.06
N ASP A 80 10.86 23.92 -5.12
CA ASP A 80 10.33 24.19 -6.46
C ASP A 80 9.59 22.98 -7.08
N LEU A 81 9.83 21.77 -6.58
CA LEU A 81 9.16 20.55 -7.02
C LEU A 81 7.77 20.34 -6.38
N ALA A 82 7.34 21.23 -5.48
CA ALA A 82 6.05 21.12 -4.79
C ALA A 82 4.84 20.83 -5.72
N PRO A 83 4.67 21.49 -6.88
CA PRO A 83 3.57 21.16 -7.79
C PRO A 83 3.65 19.74 -8.36
N THR A 84 4.86 19.25 -8.65
CA THR A 84 5.10 17.92 -9.20
C THR A 84 4.83 16.83 -8.17
N ILE A 85 5.35 17.01 -6.95
CA ILE A 85 5.15 16.07 -5.85
C ILE A 85 3.68 16.04 -5.41
N THR A 86 3.01 17.20 -5.37
CA THR A 86 1.55 17.26 -5.10
C THR A 86 0.77 16.39 -6.09
N LYS A 87 1.13 16.43 -7.38
CA LYS A 87 0.49 15.59 -8.39
C LYS A 87 0.77 14.10 -8.17
N LEU A 88 2.01 13.73 -7.83
CA LEU A 88 2.36 12.33 -7.56
C LEU A 88 1.57 11.77 -6.36
N ILE A 89 1.47 12.53 -5.27
CA ILE A 89 0.67 12.15 -4.09
C ILE A 89 -0.82 12.00 -4.48
N GLN A 90 -1.36 12.90 -5.31
CA GLN A 90 -2.74 12.77 -5.80
C GLN A 90 -2.95 11.50 -6.63
N ASP A 91 -1.98 11.12 -7.45
CA ASP A 91 -2.02 9.85 -8.18
C ASP A 91 -1.98 8.66 -7.20
N HIS A 92 -1.16 8.72 -6.14
CA HIS A 92 -1.09 7.69 -5.09
C HIS A 92 -2.42 7.50 -4.34
N ASP A 93 -3.12 8.59 -4.02
CA ASP A 93 -4.44 8.55 -3.40
C ASP A 93 -5.46 7.82 -4.30
N LEU A 94 -5.48 8.16 -5.60
CA LEU A 94 -6.34 7.51 -6.58
C LEU A 94 -6.01 6.01 -6.69
N ILE A 95 -4.74 5.67 -6.78
CA ILE A 95 -4.29 4.28 -6.87
C ILE A 95 -4.70 3.51 -5.62
N THR A 96 -4.51 4.07 -4.43
CA THR A 96 -4.90 3.45 -3.14
C THR A 96 -6.39 3.13 -3.09
N HIS A 97 -7.24 4.01 -3.65
CA HIS A 97 -8.68 3.75 -3.73
C HIS A 97 -9.00 2.54 -4.63
N ILE A 98 -8.31 2.41 -5.76
CA ILE A 98 -8.47 1.28 -6.69
C ILE A 98 -7.94 -0.02 -6.05
N LEU A 99 -6.80 0.03 -5.36
CA LEU A 99 -6.23 -1.13 -4.68
C LEU A 99 -7.14 -1.67 -3.57
N THR A 100 -7.78 -0.77 -2.81
CA THR A 100 -8.79 -1.16 -1.81
C THR A 100 -9.93 -1.93 -2.47
N ARG A 101 -10.43 -1.46 -3.62
CA ARG A 101 -11.49 -2.14 -4.39
C ARG A 101 -11.07 -3.54 -4.83
N ILE A 102 -9.86 -3.66 -5.38
CA ILE A 102 -9.31 -4.94 -5.84
C ILE A 102 -9.17 -5.92 -4.68
N ALA A 103 -8.67 -5.45 -3.53
CA ALA A 103 -8.52 -6.28 -2.33
C ALA A 103 -9.88 -6.77 -1.81
N ASP A 104 -10.87 -5.88 -1.69
CA ASP A 104 -12.24 -6.24 -1.28
C ASP A 104 -12.85 -7.31 -2.21
N LEU A 105 -12.68 -7.16 -3.53
CA LEU A 105 -13.14 -8.14 -4.52
C LEU A 105 -12.42 -9.49 -4.37
N ALA A 106 -11.10 -9.47 -4.16
CA ALA A 106 -10.29 -10.69 -3.98
C ALA A 106 -10.60 -11.42 -2.66
N GLU A 107 -11.05 -10.69 -1.63
CA GLU A 107 -11.49 -11.25 -0.36
C GLU A 107 -12.94 -11.77 -0.40
N GLY A 108 -13.71 -11.44 -1.43
CA GLY A 108 -15.12 -11.81 -1.56
C GLY A 108 -16.05 -10.89 -0.77
N ASN A 109 -15.68 -9.61 -0.66
CA ASN A 109 -16.41 -8.56 0.06
C ASN A 109 -16.78 -7.37 -0.87
N PRO A 110 -17.43 -7.61 -2.04
CA PRO A 110 -17.71 -6.54 -3.00
C PRO A 110 -18.57 -5.40 -2.42
N ALA A 111 -19.44 -5.72 -1.46
CA ALA A 111 -20.36 -4.77 -0.84
C ALA A 111 -19.71 -3.79 0.17
N ALA A 112 -18.41 -3.95 0.49
CA ALA A 112 -17.69 -2.98 1.32
C ALA A 112 -17.32 -1.72 0.53
N HIS A 113 -16.93 -1.87 -0.73
CA HIS A 113 -16.49 -0.76 -1.58
C HIS A 113 -17.64 0.11 -2.08
N ASP A 114 -18.76 -0.50 -2.51
CA ASP A 114 -19.93 0.21 -3.06
C ASP A 114 -20.63 1.15 -2.05
N ARG A 115 -20.36 1.00 -0.76
CA ARG A 115 -20.89 1.89 0.30
C ARG A 115 -20.10 3.18 0.46
N HIS A 116 -18.94 3.29 -0.21
CA HIS A 116 -18.12 4.49 -0.23
C HIS A 116 -18.04 5.02 -1.67
N PRO A 117 -19.14 5.59 -2.22
CA PRO A 117 -19.07 6.23 -3.52
C PRO A 117 -17.99 7.30 -3.48
N LEU A 118 -17.13 7.34 -4.52
CA LEU A 118 -16.10 8.36 -4.72
C LEU A 118 -16.70 9.73 -4.40
N ALA A 119 -16.45 10.24 -3.21
CA ALA A 119 -16.92 11.55 -2.82
C ALA A 119 -16.21 12.52 -3.75
N THR A 120 -16.97 13.15 -4.64
CA THR A 120 -16.53 14.29 -5.45
C THR A 120 -16.30 15.48 -4.52
N ALA A 121 -15.31 15.40 -3.64
CA ALA A 121 -14.90 16.47 -2.77
C ALA A 121 -13.72 17.18 -3.43
N ARG A 122 -14.04 18.23 -4.17
CA ARG A 122 -13.11 19.27 -4.58
C ARG A 122 -12.45 19.84 -3.31
N PRO A 123 -11.11 19.83 -3.16
CA PRO A 123 -10.49 20.50 -2.03
C PRO A 123 -10.70 22.00 -2.18
N THR A 124 -11.59 22.56 -1.36
CA THR A 124 -11.72 24.00 -1.20
C THR A 124 -10.56 24.50 -0.37
N GLY A 125 -9.70 25.32 -0.99
CA GLY A 125 -8.89 26.33 -0.30
C GLY A 125 -7.69 25.80 0.47
N ALA A 126 -6.50 26.08 -0.05
CA ALA A 126 -5.29 26.12 0.74
C ALA A 126 -5.46 27.10 1.90
N ALA A 127 -5.42 26.60 3.14
CA ALA A 127 -5.11 27.44 4.29
C ALA A 127 -3.59 27.72 4.28
N PRO A 128 -3.14 28.93 4.64
CA PRO A 128 -1.72 29.23 4.71
C PRO A 128 -1.08 28.39 5.81
N VAL A 129 -0.09 27.58 5.43
CA VAL A 129 0.78 26.90 6.38
C VAL A 129 1.74 27.91 7.00
N THR A 130 1.51 28.28 8.26
CA THR A 130 2.52 28.92 9.08
C THR A 130 3.54 27.86 9.53
N PRO A 131 4.86 28.10 9.40
CA PRO A 131 5.84 27.14 9.91
C PRO A 131 5.83 27.15 11.45
N PRO A 132 5.82 25.99 12.13
CA PRO A 132 6.08 25.97 13.55
C PRO A 132 7.56 26.30 13.81
N ALA A 133 7.78 27.14 14.82
CA ALA A 133 9.11 27.46 15.34
C ALA A 133 9.83 26.18 15.81
N THR A 134 11.08 26.07 15.41
CA THR A 134 12.07 25.14 15.97
C THR A 134 12.23 25.32 17.48
N GLU A 135 12.24 24.23 18.24
CA GLU A 135 13.31 23.88 19.18
C GLU A 135 13.21 22.40 19.64
N PRO A 136 14.32 21.77 20.07
CA PRO A 136 14.48 20.33 20.12
C PRO A 136 14.21 19.77 21.53
N THR A 137 13.71 18.53 21.65
CA THR A 137 14.00 17.62 22.79
C THR A 137 13.34 16.24 22.57
N GLY A 138 14.17 15.19 22.63
CA GLY A 138 13.82 13.89 23.23
C GLY A 138 12.87 12.96 22.47
N ALA A 139 13.42 12.03 21.69
CA ALA A 139 12.70 10.85 21.24
C ALA A 139 12.55 9.82 22.37
N PRO A 140 11.38 9.20 22.57
CA PRO A 140 11.29 7.83 23.05
C PRO A 140 11.17 6.89 21.84
N GLN A 141 12.02 5.87 21.83
CA GLN A 141 12.00 4.80 20.84
C GLN A 141 10.76 3.93 21.03
N ILE A 142 10.01 3.72 19.95
CA ILE A 142 8.84 2.83 19.96
C ILE A 142 9.30 1.48 19.41
N ALA A 143 9.43 0.50 20.31
CA ALA A 143 9.73 -0.88 19.96
C ALA A 143 8.48 -1.54 19.33
N MET A 144 8.56 -1.97 18.07
CA MET A 144 7.57 -2.87 17.48
C MET A 144 7.87 -4.30 17.90
N GLY A 145 7.21 -4.75 18.95
CA GLY A 145 7.14 -6.17 19.33
C GLY A 145 6.13 -6.89 18.45
N VAL A 146 6.62 -7.74 17.54
CA VAL A 146 5.79 -8.75 16.87
C VAL A 146 5.65 -9.93 17.86
N THR A 147 4.43 -10.23 18.30
CA THR A 147 4.12 -11.48 18.99
C THR A 147 3.48 -12.44 18.00
N ALA A 148 4.18 -13.54 17.72
CA ALA A 148 3.66 -14.68 16.99
C ALA A 148 2.64 -15.45 17.86
N PRO A 149 1.57 -16.05 17.29
CA PRO A 149 0.73 -16.97 18.05
C PRO A 149 1.38 -18.35 18.14
N THR A 150 1.70 -18.77 19.36
CA THR A 150 2.13 -20.13 19.68
C THR A 150 0.96 -21.10 19.55
N ARG A 151 1.10 -22.08 18.65
CA ARG A 151 0.25 -23.27 18.54
C ARG A 151 0.58 -24.26 19.67
N ALA A 152 -0.44 -24.78 20.35
CA ALA A 152 -0.32 -25.93 21.25
C ALA A 152 -1.33 -27.04 20.87
N PRO A 153 -1.06 -28.31 21.24
CA PRO A 153 -1.57 -29.48 20.53
C PRO A 153 -2.86 -30.08 21.09
N ARG A 154 -3.43 -30.97 20.27
CA ARG A 154 -4.59 -31.84 20.49
C ARG A 154 -4.38 -32.83 21.65
N THR A 155 -5.45 -33.07 22.41
CA THR A 155 -5.69 -34.31 23.16
C THR A 155 -7.18 -34.61 23.23
N ALA A 156 -7.54 -35.82 22.82
CA ALA A 156 -8.78 -36.56 23.16
C ALA A 156 -8.30 -37.93 23.74
N PRO A 157 -9.15 -38.87 24.22
CA PRO A 157 -10.62 -38.88 24.35
C PRO A 157 -11.12 -39.34 25.74
N GLY A 158 -12.43 -39.33 25.98
CA GLY A 158 -13.03 -39.89 27.20
C GLY A 158 -14.54 -40.11 27.12
N THR A 159 -14.91 -41.35 26.73
CA THR A 159 -16.07 -42.18 27.14
C THR A 159 -17.49 -41.60 27.23
N ALA A 160 -18.40 -42.21 26.45
CA ALA A 160 -19.86 -42.14 26.59
C ALA A 160 -20.38 -43.19 27.59
N ASP A 161 -21.52 -42.92 28.25
CA ASP A 161 -22.63 -43.87 28.42
C ASP A 161 -23.95 -43.12 28.79
N PRO A 162 -25.14 -43.60 28.38
CA PRO A 162 -26.38 -42.83 28.33
C PRO A 162 -27.40 -43.26 29.39
N THR A 163 -28.21 -42.34 29.91
CA THR A 163 -29.60 -42.68 30.27
C THR A 163 -30.49 -41.44 30.45
N ARG A 164 -31.71 -41.55 29.91
CA ARG A 164 -32.98 -40.99 30.44
C ARG A 164 -33.52 -39.69 29.84
N ALA A 165 -34.54 -39.84 28.98
CA ALA A 165 -35.66 -38.90 28.82
C ALA A 165 -36.71 -39.14 29.94
N PRO A 166 -37.62 -38.19 30.24
CA PRO A 166 -38.81 -37.98 29.40
C PRO A 166 -39.30 -36.52 29.21
N GLU A 167 -40.13 -36.35 28.17
CA GLU A 167 -41.33 -35.50 27.96
C GLU A 167 -41.87 -34.67 29.16
N VAL A 168 -42.60 -33.54 29.07
CA VAL A 168 -43.45 -32.84 28.08
C VAL A 168 -43.80 -31.45 28.67
N ALA A 169 -44.12 -30.43 27.85
CA ALA A 169 -45.32 -29.59 27.97
C ALA A 169 -45.26 -28.33 27.07
N ALA A 170 -46.36 -28.06 26.38
CA ALA A 170 -46.62 -26.92 25.52
C ALA A 170 -47.19 -25.70 26.28
N GLY A 171 -46.95 -24.49 25.77
CA GLY A 171 -47.66 -23.26 26.16
C GLY A 171 -47.05 -21.99 25.52
N PRO A 172 -47.83 -20.93 25.22
CA PRO A 172 -47.71 -20.20 23.95
C PRO A 172 -47.04 -18.82 24.00
N SER A 173 -46.58 -18.39 22.82
CA SER A 173 -46.52 -17.03 22.27
C SER A 173 -46.20 -15.85 23.19
N ASP A 174 -45.00 -15.27 23.03
CA ASP A 174 -44.87 -13.82 22.96
C ASP A 174 -43.88 -13.41 21.84
N ARG A 175 -44.41 -12.68 20.86
CA ARG A 175 -43.64 -12.15 19.73
C ARG A 175 -43.12 -10.78 20.12
N THR A 176 -41.97 -10.75 20.77
CA THR A 176 -41.15 -9.52 20.76
C THR A 176 -40.05 -9.70 19.71
N ARG A 177 -40.24 -9.03 18.57
CA ARG A 177 -39.28 -8.90 17.47
C ARG A 177 -38.02 -8.19 17.98
N ALA A 178 -37.01 -8.96 18.39
CA ALA A 178 -35.66 -8.47 18.50
C ALA A 178 -35.15 -8.03 17.11
N PRO A 179 -34.40 -6.93 16.98
CA PRO A 179 -33.75 -6.58 15.74
C PRO A 179 -32.73 -7.69 15.41
N ARG A 180 -32.89 -8.32 14.25
CA ARG A 180 -31.87 -9.22 13.70
C ARG A 180 -30.59 -8.41 13.54
N THR A 181 -29.60 -8.63 14.38
CA THR A 181 -28.22 -8.40 13.98
C THR A 181 -28.01 -9.30 12.78
N LYS A 182 -27.81 -8.70 11.60
CA LYS A 182 -27.37 -9.41 10.41
C LYS A 182 -26.08 -10.09 10.84
N ASP A 183 -26.10 -11.43 10.88
CA ASP A 183 -24.90 -12.21 11.12
C ASP A 183 -23.92 -11.83 10.01
N SER A 184 -22.98 -10.94 10.33
CA SER A 184 -21.93 -10.49 9.42
C SER A 184 -20.81 -11.53 9.31
N SER A 185 -21.00 -12.73 9.87
CA SER A 185 -20.18 -13.90 9.57
C SER A 185 -20.75 -14.67 8.37
N GLY A 186 -20.98 -13.98 7.26
CA GLY A 186 -21.21 -14.66 5.98
C GLY A 186 -19.91 -15.33 5.53
N ALA A 187 -19.96 -16.61 5.16
CA ALA A 187 -18.84 -17.25 4.47
C ALA A 187 -18.42 -16.36 3.28
N PRO A 188 -17.11 -16.24 2.99
CA PRO A 188 -16.64 -15.40 1.88
C PRO A 188 -17.40 -15.80 0.62
N GLU A 189 -18.03 -14.82 -0.02
CA GLU A 189 -18.73 -15.04 -1.27
C GLU A 189 -17.73 -15.56 -2.31
N ALA A 190 -18.21 -16.39 -3.24
CA ALA A 190 -17.37 -16.84 -4.35
C ALA A 190 -16.84 -15.60 -5.07
N ILE A 191 -15.52 -15.48 -5.22
CA ILE A 191 -14.91 -14.33 -5.88
C ILE A 191 -15.28 -14.34 -7.37
N ASP A 192 -15.44 -13.16 -7.96
CA ASP A 192 -15.64 -12.96 -9.40
C ASP A 192 -14.28 -12.58 -10.02
N PRO A 193 -13.57 -13.54 -10.68
CA PRO A 193 -12.28 -13.26 -11.29
C PRO A 193 -12.37 -12.22 -12.40
N ASP A 194 -13.49 -12.12 -13.11
CA ASP A 194 -13.67 -11.17 -14.20
C ASP A 194 -13.87 -9.74 -13.66
N ALA A 195 -14.55 -9.57 -12.52
CA ALA A 195 -14.59 -8.29 -11.83
C ALA A 195 -13.21 -7.83 -11.40
N ILE A 196 -12.41 -8.70 -10.78
CA ILE A 196 -11.04 -8.39 -10.36
C ILE A 196 -10.19 -7.97 -11.57
N ARG A 197 -10.27 -8.71 -12.68
CA ARG A 197 -9.51 -8.38 -13.91
C ARG A 197 -9.88 -7.02 -14.50
N ARG A 198 -11.17 -6.64 -14.51
CA ARG A 198 -11.59 -5.31 -14.99
C ARG A 198 -10.98 -4.18 -14.15
N GLU A 199 -10.91 -4.35 -12.84
CA GLU A 199 -10.25 -3.37 -11.96
C GLU A 199 -8.73 -3.35 -12.19
N LEU A 200 -8.09 -4.51 -12.38
CA LEU A 200 -6.66 -4.62 -12.73
C LEU A 200 -6.33 -3.98 -14.09
N ASP A 201 -7.23 -4.05 -15.06
CA ASP A 201 -7.11 -3.35 -16.35
C ASP A 201 -7.10 -1.83 -16.16
N GLY A 202 -8.06 -1.31 -15.38
CA GLY A 202 -8.12 0.10 -15.02
C GLY A 202 -6.87 0.57 -14.28
N LEU A 203 -6.42 -0.22 -13.29
CA LEU A 203 -5.18 0.05 -12.58
C LEU A 203 -3.97 0.07 -13.53
N THR A 204 -3.85 -0.89 -14.44
CA THR A 204 -2.72 -0.95 -15.38
C THR A 204 -2.62 0.33 -16.23
N ALA A 205 -3.75 0.86 -16.70
CA ALA A 205 -3.77 2.07 -17.51
C ALA A 205 -3.23 3.28 -16.72
N ILE A 206 -3.55 3.39 -15.43
CA ILE A 206 -3.11 4.48 -14.55
C ILE A 206 -1.63 4.30 -14.18
N MET A 207 -1.24 3.10 -13.73
CA MET A 207 0.11 2.82 -13.22
C MET A 207 1.20 3.07 -14.27
N GLU A 208 0.96 2.69 -15.53
CA GLU A 208 1.97 2.89 -16.57
C GLU A 208 2.25 4.38 -16.82
N SER A 209 1.21 5.22 -16.79
CA SER A 209 1.37 6.67 -16.90
C SER A 209 2.06 7.26 -15.66
N HIS A 210 1.64 6.81 -14.48
CA HIS A 210 2.14 7.27 -13.19
C HIS A 210 3.66 7.02 -13.05
N PHE A 211 4.10 5.77 -13.17
CA PHE A 211 5.52 5.41 -13.06
C PHE A 211 6.40 6.15 -14.07
N ARG A 212 5.94 6.30 -15.32
CA ARG A 212 6.70 7.05 -16.35
C ARG A 212 6.80 8.54 -16.05
N TYR A 213 5.74 9.11 -15.46
CA TYR A 213 5.75 10.51 -15.07
C TYR A 213 6.72 10.74 -13.91
N GLU A 214 6.66 9.89 -12.89
CA GLU A 214 7.55 9.93 -11.73
C GLU A 214 9.02 9.74 -12.10
N GLU A 215 9.37 8.66 -12.80
CA GLU A 215 10.75 8.34 -13.19
C GLU A 215 11.38 9.53 -13.94
N ARG A 216 10.63 10.14 -14.88
CA ARG A 216 11.08 11.33 -15.61
C ARG A 216 11.23 12.54 -14.70
N ALA A 217 10.25 12.80 -13.83
CA ALA A 217 10.25 13.95 -12.94
C ALA A 217 11.41 13.91 -11.95
N LEU A 218 11.64 12.75 -11.32
CA LEU A 218 12.71 12.56 -10.35
C LEU A 218 14.07 12.56 -11.02
N HIS A 219 14.24 11.88 -12.16
CA HIS A 219 15.49 11.96 -12.91
C HIS A 219 15.83 13.41 -13.29
N ALA A 220 14.85 14.18 -13.78
CA ALA A 220 15.06 15.58 -14.14
C ALA A 220 15.41 16.46 -12.92
N ALA A 221 14.70 16.26 -11.80
CA ALA A 221 14.96 16.96 -10.55
C ALA A 221 16.40 16.73 -10.05
N LEU A 222 16.82 15.46 -10.05
CA LEU A 222 18.13 15.00 -9.58
C LEU A 222 19.25 15.46 -10.53
N ALA A 223 19.04 15.38 -11.85
CA ALA A 223 20.00 15.84 -12.86
C ALA A 223 20.21 17.37 -12.85
N ALA A 224 19.19 18.15 -12.44
CA ALA A 224 19.30 19.59 -12.28
C ALA A 224 20.15 20.02 -11.06
N GLY A 225 20.66 19.04 -10.29
CA GLY A 225 21.46 19.27 -9.09
C GLY A 225 20.60 19.28 -7.84
N VAL A 226 20.82 18.28 -6.98
CA VAL A 226 20.34 18.25 -5.60
C VAL A 226 21.56 18.02 -4.73
N PRO A 227 21.92 18.96 -3.83
CA PRO A 227 22.97 18.70 -2.86
C PRO A 227 22.58 17.45 -2.04
N ASP A 228 23.41 16.41 -2.06
CA ASP A 228 23.23 15.28 -1.13
C ASP A 228 23.80 15.70 0.22
N THR A 229 22.98 16.39 1.00
CA THR A 229 23.23 16.77 2.39
C THR A 229 23.20 15.56 3.35
N GLY A 230 23.17 14.33 2.81
CA GLY A 230 23.00 13.08 3.55
C GLY A 230 21.55 12.60 3.63
N TRP A 231 20.62 13.25 2.94
CA TRP A 231 19.20 12.88 2.93
C TRP A 231 18.91 11.59 2.16
N SER A 232 19.77 11.22 1.20
CA SER A 232 19.59 10.03 0.35
C SER A 232 19.89 8.71 1.07
N ASP A 233 20.83 8.71 2.02
CA ASP A 233 21.25 7.56 2.81
C ASP A 233 20.10 6.83 3.54
N PRO A 234 19.20 7.52 4.30
CA PRO A 234 18.07 6.86 4.94
C PRO A 234 17.02 6.36 3.94
N VAL A 235 16.84 7.02 2.79
CA VAL A 235 15.90 6.59 1.74
C VAL A 235 16.38 5.28 1.10
N LEU A 236 17.67 5.18 0.79
CA LEU A 236 18.29 3.96 0.23
C LEU A 236 18.26 2.76 1.20
N ARG A 237 18.08 3.00 2.51
CA ARG A 237 18.02 1.96 3.55
C ARG A 237 16.63 1.37 3.78
N LEU A 238 15.57 1.91 3.18
CA LEU A 238 14.19 1.43 3.34
C LEU A 238 13.89 0.08 2.66
N ARG A 239 14.91 -0.66 2.21
CA ARG A 239 14.77 -2.05 1.77
C ARG A 239 14.36 -2.94 2.97
N PRO A 240 13.23 -3.66 2.94
CA PRO A 240 12.97 -4.69 3.95
C PRO A 240 14.04 -5.80 3.82
N PRO A 241 14.46 -6.44 4.93
CA PRO A 241 15.36 -7.57 4.84
C PRO A 241 14.75 -8.65 3.94
N GLY A 242 15.53 -9.10 2.96
CA GLY A 242 15.14 -10.14 2.01
C GLY A 242 15.01 -11.53 2.62
#